data_AF-R2R2T4-F1
#
_entry.id   AF-R2R2T4-F1
#
_cell.length_a   1.000
_cell.length_b   1.000
_cell.length_c   1.000
_cell.angle_alpha   90.00
_cell.angle_beta   90.00
_cell.angle_gamma   90.00
#
_symmetry.space_group_name_H-M   'P 1'
#
loop_
_entity.id
_entity.type
_entity.pdbx_description
1 polymer ?
#
loop_
_entity_poly.entity_id
_entity_poly.type
_entity_poly.pdbx_seq_one_letter_code
_entity_poly.pdbx_strand_id
1 'polypeptide(L)'
;MIEKKLEIAKTEIWRDSETRTHRYVFRREWESAKKDEKTGPLAVVITIRPSDVEPFTTDLTLFLIEQNIRKLGNYSGFLAVNLFSSTELTKASSFASKGTDENTMETLSTALSQKGVETIIFAVGSVIHSNTIAFEQTEAIYNLLNAKQKKMIKVLVDPSSENWSHPLNPSCRKEWKLADIDPKVFDTKD
;
A
#
# COMPACT_ATOMS: atom_id res chain seq x y z
N MET A 1 -17.17 -26.89 -22.74
CA MET A 1 -17.71 -26.80 -21.36
C MET A 1 -17.58 -25.36 -20.92
N ILE A 2 -18.64 -24.73 -20.38
CA ILE A 2 -18.62 -23.32 -19.94
C ILE A 2 -18.67 -23.31 -18.42
N GLU A 3 -17.72 -22.62 -17.79
CA GLU A 3 -17.72 -22.39 -16.34
C GLU A 3 -18.30 -21.00 -16.05
N LYS A 4 -19.33 -20.93 -15.20
CA LYS A 4 -19.85 -19.66 -14.67
C LYS A 4 -19.22 -19.39 -13.30
N LYS A 5 -18.48 -18.28 -13.19
CA LYS A 5 -17.92 -17.79 -11.95
C LYS A 5 -18.55 -16.45 -11.56
N LEU A 6 -19.01 -16.34 -10.32
CA LEU A 6 -19.55 -15.10 -9.75
C LEU A 6 -18.68 -14.72 -8.55
N GLU A 7 -18.15 -13.50 -8.59
CA GLU A 7 -17.34 -12.90 -7.53
C GLU A 7 -17.98 -11.57 -7.16
N ILE A 8 -18.00 -11.27 -5.86
CA ILE A 8 -18.46 -9.99 -5.33
C ILE A 8 -17.22 -9.19 -4.96
N ALA A 9 -17.13 -7.94 -5.42
CA ALA A 9 -16.08 -7.02 -5.03
C ALA A 9 -16.66 -5.86 -4.22
N LYS A 10 -16.06 -5.57 -3.06
CA LYS A 10 -16.37 -4.41 -2.22
C LYS A 10 -15.20 -3.44 -2.33
N THR A 11 -15.48 -2.18 -2.66
CA THR A 11 -14.44 -1.15 -2.70
C THR A 11 -14.86 0.04 -1.83
N GLU A 12 -13.90 0.55 -1.06
CA GLU A 12 -14.06 1.64 -0.11
C GLU A 12 -12.88 2.60 -0.25
N ILE A 13 -13.12 3.88 0.03
CA ILE A 13 -12.08 4.90 0.10
C ILE A 13 -12.29 5.77 1.33
N TRP A 14 -11.18 6.21 1.94
CA TRP A 14 -11.18 7.21 3.00
C TRP A 14 -10.46 8.45 2.47
N ARG A 15 -11.12 9.60 2.53
CA ARG A 15 -10.62 10.87 2.04
C ARG A 15 -11.11 12.01 2.91
N ASP A 16 -10.47 13.16 2.85
CA ASP A 16 -11.02 14.37 3.45
C ASP A 16 -12.32 14.77 2.72
N SER A 17 -13.35 15.12 3.49
CA SER A 17 -14.66 15.46 2.93
C SER A 17 -14.76 16.90 2.43
N GLU A 18 -13.90 17.78 2.91
CA GLU A 18 -13.99 19.22 2.67
C GLU A 18 -13.31 19.64 1.37
N THR A 19 -12.03 19.29 1.19
CA THR A 19 -11.21 19.74 0.06
C THR A 19 -11.03 18.66 -1.01
N ARG A 20 -11.15 17.38 -0.62
CA ARG A 20 -10.87 16.19 -1.44
C ARG A 20 -9.46 16.17 -2.02
N THR A 21 -8.51 16.81 -1.35
CA THR A 21 -7.10 16.87 -1.75
C THR A 21 -6.25 15.78 -1.08
N HIS A 22 -6.81 15.02 -0.13
CA HIS A 22 -6.17 13.93 0.57
C HIS A 22 -6.97 12.62 0.46
N ARG A 23 -6.31 11.55 0.04
CA ARG A 23 -6.83 10.18 0.07
C ARG A 23 -5.96 9.35 1.02
N TYR A 24 -6.58 8.86 2.08
CA TYR A 24 -5.89 8.12 3.14
C TYR A 24 -5.80 6.64 2.84
N VAL A 25 -6.92 6.05 2.40
CA VAL A 25 -7.05 4.60 2.20
C VAL A 25 -7.84 4.34 0.93
N PHE A 26 -7.38 3.37 0.16
CA PHE A 26 -8.17 2.69 -0.84
C PHE A 26 -8.24 1.22 -0.47
N ARG A 27 -9.44 0.66 -0.28
CA ARG A 27 -9.63 -0.73 0.13
C ARG A 27 -10.44 -1.45 -0.92
N ARG A 28 -9.97 -2.62 -1.36
CA ARG A 28 -10.72 -3.50 -2.26
C ARG A 28 -10.63 -4.94 -1.78
N GLU A 29 -11.79 -5.55 -1.64
CA GLU A 29 -11.95 -6.94 -1.24
C GLU A 29 -12.76 -7.70 -2.27
N TRP A 30 -12.49 -9.00 -2.37
CA TRP A 30 -13.23 -9.92 -3.21
C TRP A 30 -13.58 -11.18 -2.46
N GLU A 31 -14.80 -11.66 -2.68
CA GLU A 31 -15.29 -12.90 -2.12
C GLU A 31 -16.08 -13.68 -3.15
N SER A 32 -15.95 -15.01 -3.09
CA SER A 32 -16.80 -15.89 -3.90
C SER A 32 -18.22 -15.82 -3.37
N ALA A 33 -19.19 -15.57 -4.25
CA ALA A 33 -20.60 -15.47 -3.88
C ALA A 33 -21.22 -16.77 -3.30
N LYS A 34 -20.43 -17.85 -3.20
CA LYS A 34 -20.84 -19.16 -2.70
C LYS A 34 -20.40 -19.45 -1.25
N LYS A 35 -19.65 -18.57 -0.58
CA LYS A 35 -19.16 -18.80 0.78
C LYS A 35 -19.83 -17.86 1.79
N ASP A 36 -20.44 -18.45 2.80
CA ASP A 36 -20.83 -17.75 4.01
C ASP A 36 -19.58 -17.33 4.78
N GLU A 37 -19.43 -16.01 4.91
CA GLU A 37 -18.69 -15.25 5.91
C GLU A 37 -17.36 -15.79 6.42
N LYS A 38 -16.28 -15.27 5.82
CA LYS A 38 -15.16 -14.66 6.56
C LYS A 38 -14.42 -13.73 5.61
N THR A 39 -14.17 -12.50 6.04
CA THR A 39 -13.14 -11.66 5.42
C THR A 39 -11.83 -12.44 5.49
N GLY A 40 -11.33 -12.88 4.35
CA GLY A 40 -10.05 -13.56 4.26
C GLY A 40 -8.88 -12.60 4.52
N PRO A 41 -7.64 -13.09 4.36
CA PRO A 41 -6.46 -12.30 4.66
C PRO A 41 -6.39 -11.04 3.79
N LEU A 42 -6.00 -9.93 4.40
CA LEU A 42 -5.77 -8.65 3.74
C LEU A 42 -4.28 -8.32 3.74
N ALA A 43 -3.81 -7.75 2.63
CA ALA A 43 -2.53 -7.09 2.57
C ALA A 43 -2.72 -5.57 2.67
N VAL A 44 -1.94 -4.90 3.51
CA VAL A 44 -1.77 -3.45 3.40
C VAL A 44 -0.57 -3.18 2.50
N VAL A 45 -0.71 -2.35 1.49
CA VAL A 45 0.36 -1.96 0.56
C VAL A 45 0.61 -0.46 0.70
N ILE A 46 1.79 -0.10 1.18
CA ILE A 46 2.23 1.27 1.37
C ILE A 46 2.98 1.70 0.09
N THR A 47 2.46 2.70 -0.60
CA THR A 47 3.09 3.30 -1.80
C THR A 47 3.39 4.78 -1.57
N ILE A 48 3.92 5.50 -2.56
CA ILE A 48 4.43 6.87 -2.34
C ILE A 48 3.28 7.86 -2.09
N ARG A 49 2.35 7.98 -3.05
CA ARG A 49 1.24 8.94 -3.02
C ARG A 49 0.03 8.40 -3.79
N PRO A 50 -1.19 8.85 -3.45
CA PRO A 50 -2.39 8.44 -4.16
C PRO A 50 -2.61 9.22 -5.46
N SER A 51 -3.54 8.70 -6.26
CA SER A 51 -4.31 9.48 -7.24
C SER A 51 -5.71 9.76 -6.68
N ASP A 52 -6.42 10.73 -7.27
CA ASP A 52 -7.83 11.02 -6.95
C ASP A 52 -8.80 10.10 -7.72
N VAL A 53 -8.70 8.79 -7.49
CA VAL A 53 -9.64 7.81 -8.09
C VAL A 53 -10.81 7.53 -7.15
N GLU A 54 -11.99 7.35 -7.74
CA GLU A 54 -13.19 6.85 -7.07
C GLU A 54 -13.17 5.32 -6.87
N PRO A 55 -14.02 4.73 -6.00
CA PRO A 55 -13.94 3.30 -5.65
C PRO A 55 -14.02 2.35 -6.86
N PHE A 56 -14.79 2.69 -7.88
CA PHE A 56 -14.93 1.86 -9.08
C PHE A 56 -13.95 2.25 -10.22
N THR A 57 -13.08 3.21 -9.98
CA THR A 57 -12.01 3.60 -10.91
C THR A 57 -10.68 3.07 -10.40
N THR A 58 -9.81 2.64 -11.30
CA THR A 58 -8.50 2.06 -10.93
C THR A 58 -7.42 2.73 -11.77
N ASP A 59 -6.43 3.32 -11.10
CA ASP A 59 -5.20 3.78 -11.77
C ASP A 59 -4.24 2.60 -12.00
N LEU A 60 -3.14 2.84 -12.71
CA LEU A 60 -2.19 1.76 -13.01
C LEU A 60 -1.55 1.16 -11.74
N THR A 61 -1.30 1.96 -10.70
CA THR A 61 -0.68 1.48 -9.46
C THR A 61 -1.62 0.52 -8.73
N LEU A 62 -2.88 0.91 -8.50
CA LEU A 62 -3.90 0.08 -7.86
C LEU A 62 -4.20 -1.18 -8.67
N PHE A 63 -4.21 -1.08 -10.00
CA PHE A 63 -4.39 -2.25 -10.86
C PHE A 63 -3.26 -3.25 -10.65
N LEU A 64 -2.00 -2.79 -10.64
CA LEU A 64 -0.85 -3.65 -10.44
C LEU A 64 -0.79 -4.23 -9.02
N ILE A 65 -1.21 -3.48 -8.01
CA ILE A 65 -1.38 -3.98 -6.64
C ILE A 65 -2.40 -5.12 -6.66
N GLU A 66 -3.62 -4.88 -7.16
CA GLU A 66 -4.67 -5.90 -7.16
C GLU A 66 -4.23 -7.17 -7.88
N GLN A 67 -3.66 -7.04 -9.08
CA GLN A 67 -3.22 -8.19 -9.87
C GLN A 67 -2.16 -9.03 -9.14
N ASN A 68 -1.18 -8.38 -8.50
CA ASN A 68 -0.11 -9.11 -7.84
C ASN A 68 -0.54 -9.68 -6.48
N ILE A 69 -1.35 -8.98 -5.70
CA ILE A 69 -1.95 -9.52 -4.47
C ILE A 69 -2.80 -10.76 -4.77
N ARG A 70 -3.58 -10.76 -5.86
CA ARG A 70 -4.33 -11.95 -6.32
C ARG A 70 -3.41 -13.11 -6.69
N LYS A 71 -2.26 -12.85 -7.32
CA LYS A 71 -1.28 -13.87 -7.72
C LYS A 71 -0.55 -14.51 -6.54
N LEU A 72 -0.31 -13.77 -5.47
CA LEU A 72 0.23 -14.33 -4.22
C LEU A 72 -0.73 -15.39 -3.62
N GLY A 73 -2.02 -15.31 -3.94
CA GLY A 73 -2.98 -16.40 -3.79
C GLY A 73 -3.57 -16.60 -2.39
N ASN A 74 -3.02 -15.92 -1.39
CA ASN A 74 -3.41 -16.03 0.02
C ASN A 74 -4.31 -14.89 0.52
N TYR A 75 -4.69 -13.92 -0.32
CA TYR A 75 -5.47 -12.75 0.10
C TYR A 75 -6.87 -12.72 -0.51
N SER A 76 -7.83 -12.17 0.25
CA SER A 76 -9.18 -11.82 -0.22
C SER A 76 -9.36 -10.31 -0.42
N GLY A 77 -8.28 -9.55 -0.40
CA GLY A 77 -8.34 -8.11 -0.57
C GLY A 77 -7.04 -7.41 -0.22
N PHE A 78 -7.04 -6.10 -0.40
CA PHE A 78 -5.95 -5.24 0.02
C PHE A 78 -6.45 -3.86 0.46
N LEU A 79 -5.62 -3.19 1.26
CA LEU A 79 -5.68 -1.76 1.49
C LEU A 79 -4.44 -1.14 0.84
N ALA A 80 -4.61 -0.17 -0.04
CA ALA A 80 -3.53 0.70 -0.48
C ALA A 80 -3.54 1.97 0.36
N VAL A 81 -2.41 2.23 1.02
CA VAL A 81 -2.13 3.45 1.77
C VAL A 81 -0.85 4.08 1.22
N ASN A 82 -0.54 5.28 1.68
CA ASN A 82 0.50 6.08 1.09
C ASN A 82 1.41 6.74 2.13
N LEU A 83 2.69 6.95 1.79
CA LEU A 83 3.59 7.79 2.60
C LEU A 83 2.99 9.19 2.76
N PHE A 84 2.48 9.72 1.65
CA PHE A 84 1.86 11.02 1.54
C PHE A 84 0.41 10.85 1.07
N SER A 85 -0.55 11.41 1.80
CA SER A 85 -1.99 11.29 1.50
C SER A 85 -2.46 12.27 0.42
N SER A 86 -1.70 13.31 0.09
CA SER A 86 -2.13 14.30 -0.90
C SER A 86 -2.18 13.75 -2.34
N THR A 87 -3.30 14.01 -3.02
CA THR A 87 -3.52 13.68 -4.44
C THR A 87 -2.92 14.72 -5.38
N GLU A 88 -2.58 15.90 -4.87
CA GLU A 88 -2.06 17.04 -5.64
C GLU A 88 -0.53 17.05 -5.80
N LEU A 89 0.16 16.07 -5.22
CA LEU A 89 1.61 15.96 -5.31
C LEU A 89 2.06 15.67 -6.75
N THR A 90 2.55 16.70 -7.44
CA THR A 90 3.08 16.58 -8.81
C THR A 90 4.60 16.50 -8.87
N LYS A 91 5.31 16.94 -7.82
CA LYS A 91 6.78 16.98 -7.77
C LYS A 91 7.29 16.55 -6.39
N ALA A 92 8.47 15.94 -6.33
CA ALA A 92 9.06 15.48 -5.06
C ALA A 92 9.34 16.63 -4.07
N SER A 93 9.56 17.84 -4.57
CA SER A 93 9.80 19.03 -3.74
C SER A 93 8.58 19.48 -2.92
N SER A 94 7.36 19.04 -3.26
CA SER A 94 6.15 19.39 -2.50
C SER A 94 5.80 18.41 -1.38
N PHE A 95 6.61 17.35 -1.18
CA PHE A 95 6.36 16.36 -0.13
C PHE A 95 6.34 16.98 1.27
N ALA A 96 7.30 17.86 1.58
CA ALA A 96 7.42 18.48 2.90
C ALA A 96 6.28 19.45 3.23
N SER A 97 5.72 20.15 2.24
CA SER A 97 4.78 21.24 2.47
C SER A 97 3.31 20.86 2.28
N LYS A 98 3.04 19.81 1.50
CA LYS A 98 1.68 19.41 1.14
C LYS A 98 1.45 17.90 1.15
N GLY A 99 2.44 17.10 1.54
CA GLY A 99 2.34 15.65 1.39
C GLY A 99 1.40 14.99 2.38
N THR A 100 1.28 15.53 3.58
CA THR A 100 0.46 14.99 4.66
C THR A 100 -0.38 16.10 5.29
N ASP A 101 -1.42 15.71 6.00
CA ASP A 101 -2.26 16.55 6.85
C ASP A 101 -2.36 15.92 8.26
N GLU A 102 -3.15 16.53 9.13
CA GLU A 102 -3.41 16.03 10.50
C GLU A 102 -3.99 14.61 10.56
N ASN A 103 -4.78 14.19 9.57
CA ASN A 103 -5.46 12.89 9.56
C ASN A 103 -4.59 11.76 9.00
N THR A 104 -3.50 12.09 8.30
CA THR A 104 -2.71 11.12 7.54
C THR A 104 -2.18 9.97 8.40
N MET A 105 -1.57 10.29 9.55
CA MET A 105 -0.96 9.25 10.39
C MET A 105 -1.99 8.44 11.17
N GLU A 106 -3.08 9.07 11.63
CA GLU A 106 -4.16 8.37 12.36
C GLU A 106 -4.91 7.38 11.46
N THR A 107 -5.28 7.81 10.25
CA THR A 107 -5.96 6.95 9.28
C THR A 107 -5.07 5.81 8.81
N LEU A 108 -3.79 6.06 8.59
CA LEU A 108 -2.79 5.03 8.27
C LEU A 108 -2.64 4.02 9.42
N SER A 109 -2.53 4.48 10.67
CA SER A 109 -2.48 3.61 11.86
C SER A 109 -3.71 2.71 11.97
N THR A 110 -4.89 3.30 11.70
CA THR A 110 -6.16 2.60 11.71
C THR A 110 -6.21 1.52 10.63
N ALA A 111 -5.77 1.83 9.40
CA ALA A 111 -5.68 0.86 8.30
C ALA A 111 -4.75 -0.31 8.62
N LEU A 112 -3.58 -0.04 9.19
CA LEU A 112 -2.58 -1.04 9.59
C LEU A 112 -3.03 -1.95 10.73
N SER A 113 -4.05 -1.53 11.48
CA SER A 113 -4.60 -2.24 12.63
C SER A 113 -5.92 -2.95 12.34
N GLN A 114 -6.43 -2.89 11.09
CA GLN A 114 -7.67 -3.54 10.72
C GLN A 114 -7.59 -5.06 10.89
N LYS A 115 -8.71 -5.64 11.34
CA LYS A 115 -8.86 -7.09 11.47
C LYS A 115 -8.69 -7.74 10.09
N GLY A 116 -7.90 -8.82 10.04
CA GLY A 116 -7.63 -9.56 8.82
C GLY A 116 -6.37 -9.10 8.08
N VAL A 117 -5.74 -7.98 8.47
CA VAL A 117 -4.42 -7.63 7.96
C VAL A 117 -3.40 -8.66 8.42
N GLU A 118 -2.79 -9.37 7.48
CA GLU A 118 -1.78 -10.41 7.73
C GLU A 118 -0.41 -10.03 7.16
N THR A 119 -0.34 -9.04 6.28
CA THR A 119 0.91 -8.59 5.65
C THR A 119 0.90 -7.08 5.43
N ILE A 120 2.03 -6.44 5.72
CA ILE A 120 2.26 -5.01 5.47
C ILE A 120 3.40 -4.93 4.45
N ILE A 121 3.12 -4.46 3.24
CA ILE A 121 4.06 -4.42 2.13
C ILE A 121 4.51 -2.98 1.91
N PHE A 122 5.78 -2.69 2.16
CA PHE A 122 6.40 -1.44 1.70
C PHE A 122 6.75 -1.57 0.22
N ALA A 123 6.07 -0.79 -0.62
CA ALA A 123 6.22 -0.77 -2.07
C ALA A 123 6.49 0.66 -2.55
N VAL A 124 7.37 1.37 -1.84
CA VAL A 124 7.67 2.79 -2.04
C VAL A 124 8.80 3.03 -3.05
N GLY A 125 9.51 1.98 -3.45
CA GLY A 125 10.61 2.08 -4.41
C GLY A 125 11.86 2.77 -3.88
N SER A 126 12.77 3.09 -4.80
CA SER A 126 14.06 3.71 -4.48
C SER A 126 13.95 5.17 -3.99
N VAL A 127 12.74 5.73 -3.88
CA VAL A 127 12.53 7.12 -3.45
C VAL A 127 13.13 7.37 -2.06
N ILE A 128 13.13 6.36 -1.20
CA ILE A 128 13.69 6.41 0.16
C ILE A 128 15.21 6.61 0.17
N HIS A 129 15.91 6.35 -0.94
CA HIS A 129 17.35 6.58 -1.05
C HIS A 129 17.69 7.95 -1.65
N SER A 130 16.72 8.61 -2.29
CA SER A 130 16.94 9.87 -3.02
C SER A 130 16.21 11.07 -2.42
N ASN A 131 15.29 10.85 -1.47
CA ASN A 131 14.46 11.89 -0.89
C ASN A 131 14.33 11.70 0.63
N THR A 132 14.96 12.61 1.39
CA THR A 132 14.99 12.58 2.85
C THR A 132 13.59 12.59 3.47
N ILE A 133 12.65 13.35 2.93
CA ILE A 133 11.27 13.42 3.46
C ILE A 133 10.54 12.08 3.27
N ALA A 134 10.72 11.43 2.11
CA ALA A 134 10.15 10.10 1.88
C ALA A 134 10.80 9.04 2.78
N PHE A 135 12.10 9.15 3.04
CA PHE A 135 12.81 8.31 3.99
C PHE A 135 12.26 8.49 5.41
N GLU A 136 12.25 9.72 5.93
CA GLU A 136 11.75 10.06 7.26
C GLU A 136 10.29 9.61 7.45
N GLN A 137 9.45 9.80 6.44
CA GLN A 137 8.06 9.35 6.49
C GLN A 137 7.93 7.82 6.50
N THR A 138 8.79 7.12 5.75
CA THR A 138 8.86 5.66 5.75
C THR A 138 9.32 5.15 7.12
N GLU A 139 10.34 5.78 7.70
CA GLU A 139 10.85 5.48 9.04
C GLU A 139 9.79 5.74 10.12
N ALA A 140 9.07 6.86 10.04
CA ALA A 140 7.98 7.20 10.95
C ALA A 140 6.88 6.14 10.93
N ILE A 141 6.46 5.68 9.74
CA ILE A 141 5.50 4.59 9.60
C ILE A 141 6.06 3.28 10.15
N TYR A 142 7.33 2.94 9.88
CA TYR A 142 7.96 1.75 10.45
C TYR A 142 7.99 1.79 12.00
N ASN A 143 8.27 2.96 12.59
CA ASN A 143 8.35 3.14 14.03
C ASN A 143 6.98 3.15 14.73
N LEU A 144 5.91 3.50 14.00
CA LEU A 144 4.53 3.37 14.48
C LEU A 144 4.12 1.90 14.72
N LEU A 145 4.71 0.96 13.99
CA LEU A 145 4.32 -0.45 14.03
C LEU A 145 4.78 -1.12 15.33
N ASN A 146 3.87 -1.87 15.96
CA ASN A 146 4.22 -2.69 17.11
C ASN A 146 5.02 -3.95 16.69
N ALA A 147 5.60 -4.66 17.67
CA ALA A 147 6.44 -5.83 17.41
C ALA A 147 5.73 -6.95 16.63
N LYS A 148 4.41 -7.11 16.78
CA LYS A 148 3.63 -8.10 16.00
C LYS A 148 3.51 -7.65 14.55
N GLN A 149 3.16 -6.39 14.32
CA GLN A 149 3.06 -5.81 12.97
C GLN A 149 4.41 -5.81 12.24
N LYS A 150 5.51 -5.56 12.95
CA LYS A 150 6.86 -5.61 12.34
C LYS A 150 7.21 -6.97 11.77
N LYS A 151 6.70 -8.07 12.35
CA LYS A 151 6.86 -9.43 11.80
C LYS A 151 6.03 -9.70 10.54
N MET A 152 5.03 -8.87 10.27
CA MET A 152 4.17 -8.96 9.09
C MET A 152 4.73 -8.15 7.91
N ILE A 153 5.83 -7.42 8.12
CA ILE A 153 6.41 -6.54 7.11
C ILE A 153 7.06 -7.37 6.01
N LYS A 154 6.78 -6.95 4.77
CA LYS A 154 7.52 -7.32 3.57
C LYS A 154 7.88 -6.06 2.80
N VAL A 155 8.88 -6.18 1.94
CA VAL A 155 9.29 -5.14 1.00
C VAL A 155 9.12 -5.67 -0.40
N LEU A 156 8.49 -4.89 -1.28
CA LEU A 156 8.51 -5.17 -2.72
C LEU A 156 9.92 -4.87 -3.24
N VAL A 157 10.57 -5.87 -3.82
CA VAL A 157 11.93 -5.72 -4.34
C VAL A 157 11.99 -5.98 -5.84
N ASP A 158 12.94 -5.32 -6.51
CA ASP A 158 13.28 -5.64 -7.88
C ASP A 158 13.81 -7.09 -7.94
N PRO A 159 13.28 -7.95 -8.84
CA PRO A 159 13.69 -9.34 -8.90
C PRO A 159 15.17 -9.53 -9.26
N SER A 160 15.78 -8.58 -9.96
CA SER A 160 17.16 -8.65 -10.43
C SER A 160 18.13 -8.03 -9.43
N SER A 161 17.79 -6.87 -8.88
CA SER A 161 18.72 -6.11 -8.02
C SER A 161 18.45 -6.23 -6.53
N GLU A 162 17.32 -6.82 -6.14
CA GLU A 162 16.84 -6.92 -4.74
C GLU A 162 16.63 -5.58 -4.01
N ASN A 163 16.73 -4.46 -4.74
CA ASN A 163 16.49 -3.13 -4.19
C ASN A 163 14.99 -2.90 -3.99
N TRP A 164 14.64 -2.01 -3.06
CA TRP A 164 13.26 -1.56 -2.85
C TRP A 164 12.65 -1.05 -4.15
N SER A 165 11.46 -1.54 -4.48
CA SER A 165 10.80 -1.28 -5.74
C SER A 165 9.37 -0.76 -5.55
N HIS A 166 8.85 -0.14 -6.60
CA HIS A 166 7.51 0.41 -6.67
C HIS A 166 6.67 -0.43 -7.64
N PRO A 167 5.34 -0.60 -7.46
CA PRO A 167 4.52 -1.40 -8.37
C PRO A 167 4.65 -1.00 -9.85
N LEU A 168 4.92 0.28 -10.12
CA LEU A 168 5.10 0.81 -11.48
C LEU A 168 6.44 0.41 -12.14
N ASN A 169 7.42 -0.09 -11.40
CA ASN A 169 8.69 -0.56 -11.96
C ASN A 169 8.41 -1.71 -12.95
N PRO A 170 8.81 -1.60 -14.24
CA PRO A 170 8.55 -2.62 -15.24
C PRO A 170 8.93 -4.04 -14.83
N SER A 171 10.04 -4.22 -14.10
CA SER A 171 10.50 -5.54 -13.63
C SER A 171 9.53 -6.21 -12.65
N CYS A 172 8.72 -5.42 -11.94
CA CYS A 172 7.81 -5.87 -10.89
C CYS A 172 6.34 -5.94 -11.36
N ARG A 173 6.01 -5.50 -12.58
CA ARG A 173 4.60 -5.44 -13.02
C ARG A 173 3.97 -6.82 -13.18
N LYS A 174 4.77 -7.79 -13.64
CA LYS A 174 4.29 -9.14 -13.95
C LYS A 174 4.09 -10.00 -12.71
N GLU A 175 5.01 -9.89 -11.75
CA GLU A 175 5.05 -10.70 -10.55
C GLU A 175 5.81 -9.96 -9.46
N TRP A 176 5.33 -10.04 -8.21
CA TRP A 176 5.99 -9.43 -7.07
C TRP A 176 6.91 -10.42 -6.37
N LYS A 177 8.18 -10.02 -6.22
CA LYS A 177 9.11 -10.64 -5.27
C LYS A 177 9.06 -9.83 -3.97
N LEU A 178 8.77 -10.51 -2.87
CA LEU A 178 8.69 -9.91 -1.54
C LEU A 178 9.89 -10.39 -0.70
N ALA A 179 10.59 -9.46 -0.07
CA ALA A 179 11.68 -9.74 0.85
C ALA A 179 11.31 -9.33 2.28
N ASP A 180 12.02 -9.88 3.28
CA ASP A 180 11.98 -9.35 4.63
C ASP A 180 12.64 -7.98 4.67
N ILE A 181 12.12 -7.08 5.52
CA ILE A 181 12.77 -5.80 5.75
C ILE A 181 14.05 -6.01 6.55
N ASP A 182 15.16 -5.40 6.11
CA ASP A 182 16.35 -5.24 6.95
C ASP A 182 16.17 -3.95 7.78
N PRO A 183 15.98 -4.04 9.11
CA PRO A 183 15.81 -2.86 9.95
C PRO A 183 16.98 -1.88 9.86
N LYS A 184 18.17 -2.34 9.47
CA LYS A 184 19.36 -1.51 9.28
C LYS A 184 19.20 -0.43 8.23
N VAL A 185 18.19 -0.55 7.35
CA VAL A 185 17.83 0.52 6.41
C VAL A 185 17.52 1.84 7.14
N PHE A 186 17.09 1.80 8.40
CA PHE A 186 16.80 2.97 9.23
C PHE A 186 17.93 3.33 10.22
N ASP A 187 19.00 2.53 10.27
CA ASP A 187 20.13 2.78 11.20
C ASP A 187 21.11 3.84 10.66
N THR A 188 20.81 4.51 9.55
CA THR A 188 21.65 5.58 8.98
C THR A 188 21.54 6.86 9.81
N LYS A 189 22.23 6.89 10.95
CA LYS A 189 22.69 8.09 11.63
C LYS A 189 24.20 8.03 11.73
N ASP A 190 24.88 8.64 10.75
CA ASP A 190 26.22 9.21 10.92
C ASP A 190 26.18 10.65 10.41
#